data_AF-A0A925TB25-F1
#
_entry.id   AF-A0A925TB25-F1
#
_cell.length_a   1.000
_cell.length_b   1.000
_cell.length_c   1.000
_cell.angle_alpha   90.00
_cell.angle_beta   90.00
_cell.angle_gamma   90.00
#
_symmetry.space_group_name_H-M   'P 1'
#
loop_
_entity.id
_entity.type
_entity.pdbx_description
1 polymer ?
#
loop_
_entity_poly.entity_id
_entity_poly.type
_entity_poly.pdbx_seq_one_letter_code
_entity_poly.pdbx_strand_id
1 'polypeptide(L)'
;MTEKRITDSEIEIKQLYTSEDVNKRVENPGEFPYTRGIQPDMYRGKLWTMRQYAGFSTAEESNKRYHYLLSQGVAGLSVAFDLPTQIGYDSDHPLADGEVGKVGVAIDSIHDMETLFQGIKLEDISTSMTINATGFILLAFYVALAKRQGADIRKLTGTIQNDILKEYAARGTYIYPPQPSMRIITDIFEWCSQELPKWNTISISGYHIREAGSTAVQELAFTLSNGKAYVKAAIEKGLDINVFGKRLSFFFNAHNNLFEEAAKFRAARKMWAGIMKELGATDPKAMMLRFHTQTGGSTLTAQQPLNNISRVTIQTLAAVLGGTQSLHTNGYDEA
;
A
#
# COMPACT_ATOMS: atom_id res chain seq x y z
N MET A 1 26.66 20.76 -29.09
CA MET A 1 25.96 19.49 -28.83
C MET A 1 24.95 19.78 -27.75
N THR A 2 23.65 19.60 -28.01
CA THR A 2 22.63 19.72 -26.98
C THR A 2 22.87 18.64 -25.93
N GLU A 3 23.03 19.05 -24.68
CA GLU A 3 23.23 18.15 -23.54
C GLU A 3 22.03 17.20 -23.44
N LYS A 4 22.28 15.89 -23.44
CA LYS A 4 21.21 14.88 -23.33
C LYS A 4 20.51 15.05 -21.98
N ARG A 5 19.18 15.12 -21.99
CA ARG A 5 18.36 15.09 -20.77
C ARG A 5 18.00 13.64 -20.46
N ILE A 6 18.34 13.17 -19.27
CA ILE A 6 18.05 11.81 -18.80
C ILE A 6 17.31 11.88 -17.46
N THR A 7 16.40 10.94 -17.20
CA THR A 7 15.83 10.76 -15.85
C THR A 7 16.82 10.07 -14.92
N ASP A 8 16.50 10.02 -13.63
CA ASP A 8 17.20 9.21 -12.63
C ASP A 8 17.16 7.71 -12.97
N SER A 9 16.14 7.27 -13.72
CA SER A 9 16.02 5.91 -14.26
C SER A 9 16.81 5.69 -15.56
N GLU A 10 17.72 6.59 -15.93
CA GLU A 10 18.54 6.53 -17.15
C GLU A 10 17.74 6.54 -18.47
N ILE A 11 16.51 7.09 -18.44
CA ILE A 11 15.66 7.21 -19.64
C ILE A 11 15.96 8.54 -20.33
N GLU A 12 16.42 8.47 -21.59
CA GLU A 12 16.65 9.66 -22.42
C GLU A 12 15.31 10.35 -22.77
N ILE A 13 15.21 11.63 -22.44
CA ILE A 13 14.07 12.49 -22.75
C ILE A 13 14.39 13.28 -24.03
N LYS A 14 13.65 12.99 -25.10
CA LYS A 14 13.75 13.75 -26.35
C LYS A 14 13.24 15.18 -26.15
N GLN A 15 13.81 16.12 -26.89
CA GLN A 15 13.33 17.51 -26.92
C GLN A 15 11.88 17.62 -27.40
N LEU A 16 11.46 16.73 -28.30
CA LEU A 16 10.10 16.65 -28.84
C LEU A 16 9.71 15.17 -29.02
N TYR A 17 8.49 14.84 -28.59
CA TYR A 17 7.83 13.58 -28.91
C TYR A 17 6.69 13.85 -29.89
N THR A 18 6.60 13.06 -30.95
CA THR A 18 5.59 13.16 -32.02
C THR A 18 4.77 11.88 -32.12
N SER A 19 3.84 11.80 -33.08
CA SER A 19 3.09 10.58 -33.37
C SER A 19 3.96 9.38 -33.79
N GLU A 20 5.22 9.62 -34.19
CA GLU A 20 6.17 8.57 -34.56
C GLU A 20 6.77 7.87 -33.32
N ASP A 21 6.73 8.53 -32.16
CA ASP A 21 7.33 8.03 -30.91
C ASP A 21 6.38 7.21 -30.05
N VAL A 22 5.09 7.12 -30.43
CA VAL A 22 4.05 6.48 -29.62
C VAL A 22 3.48 5.24 -30.30
N ASN A 23 3.06 4.26 -29.49
CA ASN A 23 2.31 3.12 -30.01
C ASN A 23 0.92 3.61 -30.50
N LYS A 24 0.59 3.28 -31.75
CA LYS A 24 -0.68 3.68 -32.40
C LYS A 24 -1.89 2.93 -31.82
N ARG A 25 -1.70 1.80 -31.15
CA ARG A 25 -2.79 1.05 -30.52
C ARG A 25 -3.21 1.72 -29.22
N VAL A 26 -4.42 2.26 -29.22
CA VAL A 26 -5.04 2.83 -28.03
C VAL A 26 -5.83 1.73 -27.31
N GLU A 27 -5.45 1.43 -26.07
CA GLU A 27 -6.15 0.50 -25.17
C GLU A 27 -7.30 1.25 -24.47
N ASN A 28 -8.39 0.56 -24.10
CA ASN A 28 -9.50 1.13 -23.33
C ASN A 28 -9.30 0.95 -21.82
N PRO A 29 -9.81 1.86 -20.97
CA PRO A 29 -9.86 1.64 -19.52
C PRO A 29 -10.83 0.51 -19.17
N GLY A 30 -10.54 -0.26 -18.10
CA GLY A 30 -11.35 -1.41 -17.68
C GLY A 30 -11.14 -2.68 -18.51
N GLU A 31 -10.34 -2.64 -19.57
CA GLU A 31 -10.02 -3.77 -20.42
C GLU A 31 -8.54 -4.17 -20.27
N PHE A 32 -8.24 -5.46 -20.43
CA PHE A 32 -6.86 -5.97 -20.44
C PHE A 32 -6.02 -5.23 -21.50
N PRO A 33 -4.79 -4.76 -21.18
CA PRO A 33 -4.00 -5.00 -19.96
C PRO A 33 -4.10 -3.88 -18.91
N TYR A 34 -5.20 -3.13 -18.88
CA TYR A 34 -5.56 -2.12 -17.86
C TYR A 34 -4.62 -0.90 -17.77
N THR A 35 -3.81 -0.64 -18.80
CA THR A 35 -2.86 0.50 -18.82
C THR A 35 -3.56 1.83 -18.53
N ARG A 36 -4.77 2.04 -19.06
CA ARG A 36 -5.54 3.29 -18.89
C ARG A 36 -6.41 3.35 -17.62
N GLY A 37 -6.38 2.31 -16.80
CA GLY A 37 -7.18 2.20 -15.59
C GLY A 37 -7.90 0.85 -15.51
N ILE A 38 -8.22 0.43 -14.29
CA ILE A 38 -8.86 -0.87 -14.01
C ILE A 38 -10.39 -0.81 -14.09
N GLN A 39 -10.98 0.38 -14.14
CA GLN A 39 -12.42 0.62 -14.28
C GLN A 39 -12.67 1.42 -15.56
N PRO A 40 -13.79 1.19 -16.28
CA PRO A 40 -14.11 1.94 -17.50
C PRO A 40 -14.32 3.45 -17.28
N ASP A 41 -14.90 3.82 -16.13
CA ASP A 41 -15.29 5.18 -15.76
C ASP A 41 -14.34 5.85 -14.77
N MET A 42 -13.50 5.07 -14.07
CA MET A 42 -12.51 5.54 -13.08
C MET A 42 -13.12 6.63 -12.19
N TYR A 43 -12.50 7.82 -12.16
CA TYR A 43 -12.88 8.92 -11.30
C TYR A 43 -14.16 9.65 -11.70
N ARG A 44 -14.74 9.36 -12.87
CA ARG A 44 -16.09 9.83 -13.20
C ARG A 44 -17.15 9.03 -12.45
N GLY A 45 -16.87 7.76 -12.14
CA GLY A 45 -17.72 6.92 -11.32
C GLY A 45 -17.45 7.10 -9.83
N LYS A 46 -16.18 6.95 -9.41
CA LYS A 46 -15.78 7.10 -8.01
C LYS A 46 -14.36 7.66 -7.90
N LEU A 47 -14.19 8.72 -7.10
CA LEU A 47 -12.87 9.24 -6.75
C LEU A 47 -12.03 8.19 -6.01
N TRP A 48 -10.72 8.37 -6.04
CA TRP A 48 -9.83 7.58 -5.19
C TRP A 48 -10.18 7.79 -3.71
N THR A 49 -9.90 6.80 -2.87
CA THR A 49 -10.06 6.96 -1.43
C THR A 49 -8.98 7.91 -0.91
N MET A 50 -9.38 9.06 -0.38
CA MET A 50 -8.50 9.90 0.44
C MET A 50 -8.27 9.17 1.76
N ARG A 51 -7.07 8.61 1.95
CA ARG A 51 -6.74 7.73 3.08
C ARG A 51 -5.47 8.27 3.72
N GLN A 52 -5.63 8.98 4.83
CA GLN A 52 -4.49 9.53 5.55
C GLN A 52 -3.92 8.52 6.55
N TYR A 53 -2.61 8.34 6.48
CA TYR A 53 -1.81 7.59 7.44
C TYR A 53 -1.77 8.37 8.75
N ALA A 54 -2.20 7.73 9.84
CA ALA A 54 -2.26 8.34 11.16
C ALA A 54 -2.09 7.30 12.25
N GLY A 55 -1.46 7.74 13.34
CA GLY A 55 -1.18 6.94 14.53
C GLY A 55 0.06 7.54 15.18
N PHE A 56 -0.08 8.04 16.40
CA PHE A 56 1.04 8.55 17.18
C PHE A 56 0.71 8.41 18.66
N SER A 57 1.73 8.19 19.48
CA SER A 57 1.61 8.07 20.93
C SER A 57 0.70 6.90 21.34
N THR A 58 -0.35 7.15 22.12
CA THR A 58 -1.21 6.11 22.70
C THR A 58 -2.41 5.80 21.82
N ALA A 59 -3.10 4.70 22.15
CA ALA A 59 -4.34 4.32 21.49
C ALA A 59 -5.43 5.40 21.60
N GLU A 60 -5.53 6.11 22.73
CA GLU A 60 -6.50 7.19 22.96
C GLU A 60 -6.22 8.41 22.07
N GLU A 61 -4.95 8.85 21.97
CA GLU A 61 -4.59 9.99 21.12
C GLU A 61 -4.78 9.67 19.64
N SER A 62 -4.42 8.44 19.24
CA SER A 62 -4.68 7.94 17.89
C SER A 62 -6.18 7.84 17.59
N ASN A 63 -7.00 7.40 18.55
CA ASN A 63 -8.46 7.37 18.41
C ASN A 63 -9.05 8.77 18.22
N LYS A 64 -8.64 9.75 19.04
CA LYS A 64 -9.05 11.16 18.88
C LYS A 64 -8.70 11.67 17.47
N ARG A 65 -7.51 11.33 16.97
CA ARG A 65 -7.08 11.67 15.61
C ARG A 65 -7.96 11.01 14.55
N TYR A 66 -8.37 9.75 14.73
CA TYR A 66 -9.27 9.08 13.80
C TYR A 66 -10.64 9.74 13.74
N HIS A 67 -11.26 10.07 14.87
CA HIS A 67 -12.52 10.83 14.90
C HIS A 67 -12.39 12.19 14.21
N TYR A 68 -11.27 12.89 14.45
CA TYR A 68 -10.98 14.13 13.73
C TYR A 68 -10.91 13.91 12.21
N LEU A 69 -10.14 12.93 11.73
CA LEU A 69 -10.01 12.66 10.29
C LEU A 69 -11.35 12.27 9.64
N LEU A 70 -12.14 11.44 10.31
CA LEU A 70 -13.49 11.06 9.87
C LEU A 70 -14.40 12.30 9.77
N SER A 71 -14.32 13.21 10.74
CA SER A 71 -15.07 14.49 10.72
C SER A 71 -14.66 15.42 9.56
N GLN A 72 -13.42 15.29 9.07
CA GLN A 72 -12.91 16.03 7.91
C GLN A 72 -13.23 15.35 6.56
N GLY A 73 -14.02 14.27 6.56
CA GLY A 73 -14.47 13.58 5.34
C GLY A 73 -13.53 12.50 4.81
N VAL A 74 -12.55 12.05 5.59
CA VAL A 74 -11.74 10.88 5.26
C VAL A 74 -12.63 9.63 5.23
N ALA A 75 -12.59 8.87 4.13
CA ALA A 75 -13.48 7.73 3.89
C ALA A 75 -12.91 6.37 4.35
N GLY A 76 -11.72 6.37 4.99
CA GLY A 76 -11.10 5.17 5.54
C GLY A 76 -9.86 5.48 6.35
N LEU A 77 -9.60 4.67 7.38
CA LEU A 77 -8.47 4.86 8.29
C LEU A 77 -7.23 4.11 7.81
N SER A 78 -6.05 4.61 8.16
CA SER A 78 -4.80 3.88 7.98
C SER A 78 -3.96 3.99 9.24
N VAL A 79 -3.78 2.86 9.92
CA VAL A 79 -3.12 2.74 11.22
C VAL A 79 -1.62 2.63 11.05
N ALA A 80 -0.90 3.52 11.73
CA ALA A 80 0.54 3.46 11.93
C ALA A 80 0.87 2.87 13.30
N PHE A 81 1.67 1.82 13.36
CA PHE A 81 2.09 1.18 14.62
C PHE A 81 3.50 1.62 14.99
N ASP A 82 3.81 1.65 16.28
CA ASP A 82 5.16 1.95 16.76
C ASP A 82 6.18 0.85 16.38
N LEU A 83 7.47 1.09 16.64
CA LEU A 83 8.51 0.14 16.27
C LEU A 83 8.40 -1.18 17.07
N PRO A 84 8.22 -1.18 18.42
CA PRO A 84 8.04 -2.40 19.21
C PRO A 84 6.91 -3.31 18.68
N THR A 85 5.73 -2.76 18.42
CA THR A 85 4.58 -3.51 17.87
C THR A 85 4.92 -4.13 16.50
N GLN A 86 5.70 -3.43 15.67
CA GLN A 86 6.08 -3.92 14.35
C GLN A 86 7.07 -5.09 14.39
N ILE A 87 7.96 -5.11 15.39
CA ILE A 87 9.00 -6.14 15.56
C ILE A 87 8.67 -7.16 16.65
N GLY A 88 7.45 -7.14 17.19
CA GLY A 88 6.92 -8.20 18.06
C GLY A 88 7.37 -8.14 19.51
N TYR A 89 7.58 -6.92 20.02
CA TYR A 89 7.82 -6.67 21.44
C TYR A 89 6.64 -5.96 22.07
N ASP A 90 6.28 -6.39 23.28
CA ASP A 90 5.39 -5.63 24.16
C ASP A 90 6.12 -4.38 24.68
N SER A 91 5.36 -3.36 25.06
CA SER A 91 5.87 -2.06 25.52
C SER A 91 6.80 -2.13 26.74
N ASP A 92 6.72 -3.19 27.55
CA ASP A 92 7.59 -3.40 28.73
C ASP A 92 8.86 -4.22 28.43
N HIS A 93 9.04 -4.68 27.20
CA HIS A 93 10.23 -5.42 26.80
C HIS A 93 11.47 -4.51 26.85
N PRO A 94 12.63 -4.97 27.35
CA PRO A 94 13.83 -4.14 27.46
C PRO A 94 14.32 -3.50 26.15
N LEU A 95 14.06 -4.14 25.00
CA LEU A 95 14.42 -3.60 23.67
C LEU A 95 13.41 -2.58 23.12
N ALA A 96 12.27 -2.39 23.78
CA ALA A 96 11.26 -1.40 23.41
C ALA A 96 11.53 -0.01 24.02
N ASP A 97 12.45 0.07 24.98
CA ASP A 97 12.77 1.31 25.70
C ASP A 97 13.13 2.44 24.73
N GLY A 98 12.48 3.60 24.92
CA GLY A 98 12.64 4.78 24.07
C GLY A 98 11.93 4.78 22.71
N GLU A 99 11.27 3.67 22.33
CA GLU A 99 10.59 3.54 21.02
C GLU A 99 9.06 3.36 21.11
N VAL A 100 8.54 3.09 22.32
CA VAL A 100 7.08 2.95 22.57
C VAL A 100 6.34 4.23 22.18
N GLY A 101 5.36 4.10 21.28
CA GLY A 101 4.47 5.20 20.85
C GLY A 101 5.13 6.32 20.02
N LYS A 102 6.42 6.22 19.69
CA LYS A 102 7.20 7.33 19.10
C LYS A 102 6.89 7.59 17.64
N VAL A 103 6.75 6.52 16.85
CA VAL A 103 6.56 6.57 15.38
C VAL A 103 5.20 6.00 14.94
N GLY A 104 4.34 5.70 15.90
CA GLY A 104 3.05 5.07 15.68
C GLY A 104 2.35 4.76 17.00
N VAL A 105 1.20 4.11 16.93
CA VAL A 105 0.47 3.66 18.12
C VAL A 105 1.09 2.37 18.69
N ALA A 106 1.26 2.31 20.01
CA ALA A 106 1.65 1.09 20.73
C ALA A 106 0.44 0.15 20.88
N ILE A 107 0.59 -1.12 20.53
CA ILE A 107 -0.46 -2.15 20.67
C ILE A 107 0.16 -3.44 21.21
N ASP A 108 -0.09 -3.71 22.48
CA ASP A 108 0.39 -4.93 23.16
C ASP A 108 -0.72 -5.99 23.21
N SER A 109 -1.98 -5.55 23.24
CA SER A 109 -3.12 -6.41 23.48
C SER A 109 -4.39 -6.00 22.73
N ILE A 110 -5.43 -6.81 22.86
CA ILE A 110 -6.75 -6.46 22.34
C ILE A 110 -7.36 -5.23 23.03
N HIS A 111 -6.97 -4.91 24.27
CA HIS A 111 -7.49 -3.73 24.99
C HIS A 111 -7.03 -2.42 24.33
N ASP A 112 -5.82 -2.41 23.79
CA ASP A 112 -5.30 -1.25 23.07
C ASP A 112 -6.03 -1.07 21.74
N MET A 113 -6.36 -2.18 21.06
CA MET A 113 -7.20 -2.16 19.86
C MET A 113 -8.63 -1.69 20.16
N GLU A 114 -9.21 -2.09 21.30
CA GLU A 114 -10.52 -1.60 21.76
C GLU A 114 -10.52 -0.09 21.96
N THR A 115 -9.48 0.42 22.62
CA THR A 115 -9.28 1.85 22.84
C THR A 115 -9.07 2.59 21.53
N LEU A 116 -8.22 2.05 20.65
CA LEU A 116 -7.87 2.65 19.35
C LEU A 116 -9.10 2.85 18.47
N PHE A 117 -10.06 1.93 18.51
CA PHE A 117 -11.30 2.00 17.72
C PHE A 117 -12.55 2.30 18.57
N GLN A 118 -12.38 2.86 19.77
CA GLN A 118 -13.50 3.24 20.61
C GLN A 118 -14.42 4.22 19.86
N GLY A 119 -15.72 3.92 19.83
CA GLY A 119 -16.71 4.71 19.10
C GLY A 119 -16.65 4.59 17.57
N ILE A 120 -15.84 3.68 17.01
CA ILE A 120 -15.70 3.45 15.57
C ILE A 120 -16.11 2.02 15.26
N LYS A 121 -17.23 1.84 14.54
CA LYS A 121 -17.74 0.52 14.16
C LYS A 121 -16.98 -0.02 12.95
N LEU A 122 -16.26 -1.13 13.13
CA LEU A 122 -15.34 -1.68 12.12
C LEU A 122 -16.05 -2.19 10.86
N GLU A 123 -17.33 -2.58 10.94
CA GLU A 123 -18.14 -2.98 9.76
C GLU A 123 -18.42 -1.81 8.81
N ASP A 124 -18.44 -0.58 9.34
CA ASP A 124 -18.92 0.59 8.61
C ASP A 124 -17.78 1.41 7.99
N ILE A 125 -16.52 1.05 8.27
CA ILE A 125 -15.33 1.74 7.76
C ILE A 125 -14.38 0.79 7.03
N SER A 126 -13.50 1.36 6.21
CA SER A 126 -12.38 0.65 5.62
C SER A 126 -11.08 0.98 6.34
N THR A 127 -10.42 -0.03 6.94
CA THR A 127 -9.18 0.15 7.69
C THR A 127 -7.99 -0.46 6.98
N SER A 128 -6.92 0.31 6.81
CA SER A 128 -5.61 -0.19 6.41
C SER A 128 -4.71 -0.28 7.63
N MET A 129 -3.94 -1.36 7.77
CA MET A 129 -2.96 -1.55 8.83
C MET A 129 -1.57 -1.73 8.22
N THR A 130 -0.68 -0.76 8.45
CA THR A 130 0.70 -0.81 7.97
C THR A 130 1.54 -1.65 8.92
N ILE A 131 1.37 -2.96 8.79
CA ILE A 131 1.97 -3.97 9.66
C ILE A 131 2.38 -5.19 8.85
N ASN A 132 3.53 -5.79 9.19
CA ASN A 132 4.17 -6.83 8.38
C ASN A 132 4.45 -8.08 9.21
N ALA A 133 5.59 -8.15 9.90
CA ALA A 133 6.01 -9.36 10.61
C ALA A 133 5.01 -9.83 11.68
N THR A 134 4.37 -8.89 12.38
CA THR A 134 3.29 -9.16 13.35
C THR A 134 1.88 -9.03 12.76
N GLY A 135 1.75 -8.85 11.43
CA GLY A 135 0.48 -8.50 10.81
C GLY A 135 -0.65 -9.51 11.02
N PHE A 136 -0.32 -10.80 11.19
CA PHE A 136 -1.31 -11.83 11.55
C PHE A 136 -1.89 -11.63 12.95
N ILE A 137 -1.10 -11.16 13.92
CA ILE A 137 -1.53 -10.87 15.30
C ILE A 137 -2.49 -9.69 15.30
N LEU A 138 -2.09 -8.58 14.66
CA LEU A 138 -2.91 -7.37 14.60
C LEU A 138 -4.20 -7.61 13.81
N LEU A 139 -4.18 -8.43 12.75
CA LEU A 139 -5.38 -8.86 12.05
C LEU A 139 -6.29 -9.69 12.98
N ALA A 140 -5.73 -10.59 13.79
CA ALA A 140 -6.51 -11.38 14.74
C ALA A 140 -7.18 -10.49 15.80
N PHE A 141 -6.47 -9.49 16.36
CA PHE A 141 -7.07 -8.53 17.28
C PHE A 141 -8.16 -7.69 16.60
N TYR A 142 -7.93 -7.21 15.37
CA TYR A 142 -8.92 -6.44 14.62
C TYR A 142 -10.21 -7.25 14.38
N VAL A 143 -10.08 -8.51 13.98
CA VAL A 143 -11.22 -9.41 13.77
C VAL A 143 -11.92 -9.76 15.08
N ALA A 144 -11.18 -10.00 16.15
CA ALA A 144 -11.74 -10.28 17.48
C ALA A 144 -12.55 -9.08 18.01
N LEU A 145 -12.02 -7.86 17.84
CA LEU A 145 -12.74 -6.63 18.17
C LEU A 145 -14.01 -6.48 17.33
N ALA A 146 -13.94 -6.71 16.02
CA ALA A 146 -15.13 -6.66 15.16
C ALA A 146 -16.21 -7.65 15.63
N LYS A 147 -15.83 -8.86 16.04
CA LYS A 147 -16.74 -9.84 16.64
C LYS A 147 -17.35 -9.33 17.95
N ARG A 148 -16.56 -8.69 18.84
CA ARG A 148 -17.06 -8.06 20.08
C ARG A 148 -18.06 -6.93 19.80
N GLN A 149 -17.88 -6.19 18.71
CA GLN A 149 -18.84 -5.18 18.22
C GLN A 149 -20.10 -5.78 17.57
N GLY A 150 -20.18 -7.12 17.42
CA GLY A 150 -21.29 -7.81 16.77
C GLY A 150 -21.27 -7.73 15.23
N ALA A 151 -20.12 -7.42 14.62
CA ALA A 151 -19.98 -7.29 13.18
C ALA A 151 -20.02 -8.63 12.45
N ASP A 152 -20.56 -8.64 11.23
CA ASP A 152 -20.34 -9.73 10.28
C ASP A 152 -18.95 -9.56 9.65
N ILE A 153 -18.00 -10.39 10.08
CA ILE A 153 -16.61 -10.30 9.62
C ILE A 153 -16.48 -10.42 8.10
N ARG A 154 -17.41 -11.10 7.42
CA ARG A 154 -17.38 -11.27 5.96
C ARG A 154 -17.63 -9.96 5.21
N LYS A 155 -18.17 -8.95 5.89
CA LYS A 155 -18.39 -7.61 5.35
C LYS A 155 -17.22 -6.67 5.59
N LEU A 156 -16.29 -6.98 6.50
CA LEU A 156 -15.17 -6.12 6.82
C LEU A 156 -14.35 -5.80 5.57
N THR A 157 -14.06 -4.52 5.39
CA THR A 157 -13.23 -4.05 4.30
C THR A 157 -11.96 -3.44 4.86
N GLY A 158 -10.83 -3.77 4.26
CA GLY A 158 -9.57 -3.28 4.79
C GLY A 158 -8.37 -3.89 4.09
N THR A 159 -7.20 -3.61 4.62
CA THR A 159 -5.92 -4.07 4.09
C THR A 159 -4.94 -4.26 5.22
N ILE A 160 -4.19 -5.35 5.18
CA ILE A 160 -2.93 -5.47 5.94
C ILE A 160 -1.78 -5.36 4.96
N GLN A 161 -0.70 -4.68 5.34
CA GLN A 161 0.43 -4.49 4.43
C GLN A 161 1.09 -5.84 4.10
N ASN A 162 1.45 -6.63 5.11
CA ASN A 162 1.76 -8.06 4.98
C ASN A 162 2.76 -8.39 3.85
N ASP A 163 3.70 -7.49 3.55
CA ASP A 163 4.73 -7.68 2.54
C ASP A 163 6.07 -7.81 3.25
N ILE A 164 6.46 -9.05 3.56
CA ILE A 164 7.72 -9.33 4.24
C ILE A 164 8.95 -9.22 3.31
N LEU A 165 8.82 -9.39 2.00
CA LEU A 165 9.99 -9.43 1.11
C LEU A 165 10.68 -8.07 1.03
N LYS A 166 9.89 -6.99 1.01
CA LYS A 166 10.42 -5.62 1.11
C LYS A 166 10.99 -5.27 2.50
N GLU A 167 10.64 -6.01 3.57
CA GLU A 167 11.27 -5.81 4.89
C GLU A 167 12.75 -6.14 4.84
N TYR A 168 13.12 -7.27 4.23
CA TYR A 168 14.53 -7.66 4.13
C TYR A 168 15.34 -6.72 3.21
N ALA A 169 14.70 -6.16 2.19
CA ALA A 169 15.39 -5.39 1.17
C ALA A 169 15.51 -3.89 1.50
N ALA A 170 14.54 -3.30 2.20
CA ALA A 170 14.44 -1.85 2.33
C ALA A 170 13.95 -1.32 3.69
N ARG A 171 13.06 -2.03 4.40
CA ARG A 171 12.35 -1.46 5.56
C ARG A 171 12.85 -1.94 6.92
N GLY A 172 13.32 -3.17 7.04
CA GLY A 172 14.03 -3.67 8.22
C GLY A 172 13.19 -4.17 9.41
N THR A 173 11.85 -4.23 9.34
CA THR A 173 11.02 -4.68 10.49
C THR A 173 10.58 -6.15 10.35
N TYR A 174 11.53 -7.05 10.06
CA TYR A 174 11.29 -8.50 10.02
C TYR A 174 11.61 -9.16 11.38
N ILE A 175 10.98 -10.30 11.66
CA ILE A 175 11.21 -11.09 12.90
C ILE A 175 11.79 -12.46 12.54
N TYR A 176 11.10 -13.19 11.66
CA TYR A 176 11.47 -14.55 11.30
C TYR A 176 12.35 -14.57 10.05
N PRO A 177 13.03 -15.70 9.75
CA PRO A 177 13.69 -15.87 8.45
C PRO A 177 12.72 -15.84 7.25
N PRO A 178 13.22 -15.72 6.01
CA PRO A 178 12.37 -15.57 4.82
C PRO A 178 11.34 -16.70 4.61
N GLN A 179 11.74 -17.96 4.75
CA GLN A 179 10.84 -19.11 4.53
C GLN A 179 9.63 -19.16 5.49
N PRO A 180 9.81 -19.15 6.83
CA PRO A 180 8.66 -19.13 7.74
C PRO A 180 7.82 -17.86 7.59
N SER A 181 8.43 -16.72 7.27
CA SER A 181 7.68 -15.50 6.98
C SER A 181 6.78 -15.65 5.75
N MET A 182 7.29 -16.21 4.65
CA MET A 182 6.50 -16.48 3.44
C MET A 182 5.33 -17.43 3.71
N ARG A 183 5.51 -18.42 4.58
CA ARG A 183 4.42 -19.29 5.04
C ARG A 183 3.32 -18.49 5.75
N ILE A 184 3.67 -17.60 6.68
CA ILE A 184 2.68 -16.76 7.37
C ILE A 184 1.83 -15.96 6.36
N ILE A 185 2.47 -15.41 5.31
CA ILE A 185 1.75 -14.69 4.25
C ILE A 185 0.71 -15.59 3.56
N THR A 186 1.09 -16.81 3.18
CA THR A 186 0.17 -17.72 2.47
C THR A 186 -0.86 -18.36 3.41
N ASP A 187 -0.59 -18.48 4.71
CA ASP A 187 -1.57 -18.84 5.75
C ASP A 187 -2.65 -17.74 5.88
N ILE A 188 -2.26 -16.47 5.86
CA ILE A 188 -3.21 -15.34 5.85
C ILE A 188 -4.06 -15.34 4.57
N PHE A 189 -3.46 -15.61 3.40
CA PHE A 189 -4.20 -15.63 2.13
C PHE A 189 -5.30 -16.68 2.15
N GLU A 190 -4.97 -17.88 2.62
CA GLU A 190 -5.89 -18.98 2.76
C GLU A 190 -7.04 -18.62 3.71
N TRP A 191 -6.74 -18.19 4.93
CA TRP A 191 -7.75 -17.88 5.93
C TRP A 191 -8.68 -16.74 5.48
N CYS A 192 -8.12 -15.64 4.97
CA CYS A 192 -8.92 -14.52 4.48
C CYS A 192 -9.80 -14.91 3.28
N SER A 193 -9.36 -15.84 2.42
CA SER A 193 -10.18 -16.27 1.27
C SER A 193 -11.49 -16.94 1.70
N GLN A 194 -11.51 -17.56 2.88
CA GLN A 194 -12.65 -18.31 3.41
C GLN A 194 -13.51 -17.44 4.35
N GLU A 195 -12.85 -16.75 5.28
CA GLU A 195 -13.49 -16.07 6.42
C GLU A 195 -13.64 -14.56 6.22
N LEU A 196 -12.70 -13.94 5.50
CA LEU A 196 -12.59 -12.48 5.36
C LEU A 196 -12.56 -12.03 3.88
N PRO A 197 -13.54 -12.45 3.05
CA PRO A 197 -13.46 -12.41 1.60
C PRO A 197 -13.43 -11.02 0.99
N LYS A 198 -13.61 -9.94 1.78
CA LYS A 198 -13.53 -8.53 1.35
C LYS A 198 -12.22 -7.83 1.73
N TRP A 199 -11.35 -8.50 2.47
CA TRP A 199 -10.06 -7.96 2.91
C TRP A 199 -9.00 -8.06 1.82
N ASN A 200 -8.20 -7.02 1.62
CA ASN A 200 -6.99 -7.13 0.80
C ASN A 200 -5.88 -7.73 1.67
N THR A 201 -5.43 -8.93 1.31
CA THR A 201 -4.58 -9.78 2.16
C THR A 201 -3.10 -9.36 2.18
N ILE A 202 -2.73 -8.48 1.26
CA ILE A 202 -1.38 -7.93 1.11
C ILE A 202 -1.44 -6.60 0.36
N SER A 203 -0.50 -5.72 0.68
CA SER A 203 -0.16 -4.53 -0.09
C SER A 203 1.30 -4.64 -0.54
N ILE A 204 1.50 -5.19 -1.74
CA ILE A 204 2.82 -5.44 -2.33
C ILE A 204 3.48 -4.10 -2.64
N SER A 205 4.55 -3.78 -1.93
CA SER A 205 4.98 -2.40 -1.70
C SER A 205 6.29 -2.05 -2.43
N GLY A 206 6.22 -1.02 -3.27
CA GLY A 206 7.37 -0.30 -3.83
C GLY A 206 7.72 0.98 -3.08
N TYR A 207 6.77 1.54 -2.30
CA TYR A 207 6.99 2.79 -1.57
C TYR A 207 8.32 2.82 -0.81
N HIS A 208 8.53 1.85 0.09
CA HIS A 208 9.73 1.76 0.93
C HIS A 208 11.01 1.53 0.11
N ILE A 209 10.90 0.80 -1.01
CA ILE A 209 12.04 0.54 -1.90
C ILE A 209 12.46 1.85 -2.57
N ARG A 210 11.51 2.69 -2.99
CA ARG A 210 11.77 4.02 -3.56
C ARG A 210 12.33 4.98 -2.51
N GLU A 211 11.75 5.00 -1.31
CA GLU A 211 12.23 5.82 -0.20
C GLU A 211 13.66 5.42 0.26
N ALA A 212 14.04 4.16 0.08
CA ALA A 212 15.41 3.68 0.31
C ALA A 212 16.40 4.06 -0.80
N GLY A 213 15.96 4.80 -1.83
CA GLY A 213 16.82 5.36 -2.88
C GLY A 213 16.79 4.64 -4.23
N SER A 214 15.80 3.79 -4.50
CA SER A 214 15.69 3.14 -5.81
C SER A 214 15.19 4.08 -6.91
N THR A 215 15.47 3.76 -8.18
CA THR A 215 14.86 4.44 -9.34
C THR A 215 13.40 4.02 -9.56
N ALA A 216 12.63 4.75 -10.38
CA ALA A 216 11.24 4.37 -10.70
C ALA A 216 11.16 2.98 -11.37
N VAL A 217 12.17 2.65 -12.19
CA VAL A 217 12.30 1.33 -12.83
C VAL A 217 12.60 0.23 -11.81
N GLN A 218 13.51 0.49 -10.86
CA GLN A 218 13.87 -0.46 -9.81
C GLN A 218 12.71 -0.71 -8.85
N GLU A 219 12.00 0.34 -8.41
CA GLU A 219 10.77 0.22 -7.62
C GLU A 219 9.80 -0.75 -8.30
N LEU A 220 9.47 -0.50 -9.57
CA LEU A 220 8.52 -1.33 -10.31
C LEU A 220 9.03 -2.78 -10.46
N ALA A 221 10.29 -2.96 -10.85
CA ALA A 221 10.87 -4.29 -11.07
C ALA A 221 10.87 -5.13 -9.80
N PHE A 222 11.32 -4.57 -8.67
CA PHE A 222 11.39 -5.30 -7.40
C PHE A 222 10.00 -5.56 -6.83
N THR A 223 9.08 -4.59 -6.87
CA THR A 223 7.71 -4.80 -6.37
C THR A 223 6.95 -5.85 -7.17
N LEU A 224 7.01 -5.83 -8.50
CA LEU A 224 6.34 -6.84 -9.32
C LEU A 224 7.01 -8.23 -9.19
N SER A 225 8.33 -8.27 -8.97
CA SER A 225 9.05 -9.51 -8.67
C SER A 225 8.61 -10.12 -7.34
N ASN A 226 8.48 -9.30 -6.28
CA ASN A 226 7.93 -9.74 -5.00
C ASN A 226 6.49 -10.24 -5.17
N GLY A 227 5.66 -9.49 -5.90
CA GLY A 227 4.29 -9.92 -6.21
C GLY A 227 4.22 -11.28 -6.92
N LYS A 228 5.08 -11.49 -7.92
CA LYS A 228 5.21 -12.78 -8.61
C LYS A 228 5.64 -13.90 -7.66
N ALA A 229 6.56 -13.63 -6.72
CA ALA A 229 6.99 -14.60 -5.71
C ALA A 229 5.84 -14.99 -4.77
N TYR A 230 5.05 -14.02 -4.30
CA TYR A 230 3.87 -14.28 -3.48
C TYR A 230 2.82 -15.13 -4.19
N VAL A 231 2.53 -14.82 -5.46
CA VAL A 231 1.57 -15.58 -6.27
C VAL A 231 2.04 -17.02 -6.45
N LYS A 232 3.33 -17.23 -6.77
CA LYS A 232 3.90 -18.57 -6.89
C LYS A 232 3.80 -19.37 -5.59
N ALA A 233 4.20 -18.77 -4.46
CA ALA A 233 4.11 -19.43 -3.17
C ALA A 233 2.66 -19.81 -2.79
N ALA A 234 1.70 -18.96 -3.12
CA ALA A 234 0.28 -19.25 -2.91
C ALA A 234 -0.23 -20.40 -3.79
N ILE A 235 0.19 -20.46 -5.06
CA ILE A 235 -0.15 -21.55 -5.99
C ILE A 235 0.50 -22.86 -5.52
N GLU A 236 1.77 -22.84 -5.10
CA GLU A 236 2.49 -24.00 -4.57
C GLU A 236 1.81 -24.57 -3.32
N LYS A 237 1.19 -23.71 -2.50
CA LYS A 237 0.35 -24.12 -1.36
C LYS A 237 -1.01 -24.69 -1.78
N GLY A 238 -1.42 -24.55 -3.03
CA GLY A 238 -2.68 -25.05 -3.58
C GLY A 238 -3.84 -24.04 -3.58
N LEU A 239 -3.55 -22.74 -3.40
CA LEU A 239 -4.59 -21.70 -3.46
C LEU A 239 -4.96 -21.36 -4.91
N ASP A 240 -6.24 -21.12 -5.17
CA ASP A 240 -6.73 -20.72 -6.50
C ASP A 240 -6.39 -19.25 -6.80
N ILE A 241 -5.57 -19.03 -7.83
CA ILE A 241 -5.15 -17.71 -8.32
C ILE A 241 -6.33 -16.77 -8.63
N ASN A 242 -7.47 -17.31 -9.07
CA ASN A 242 -8.67 -16.53 -9.38
C ASN A 242 -9.46 -16.15 -8.12
N VAL A 243 -9.16 -16.74 -6.97
CA VAL A 243 -9.75 -16.40 -5.68
C VAL A 243 -8.86 -15.39 -4.95
N PHE A 244 -7.62 -15.76 -4.62
CA PHE A 244 -6.74 -14.88 -3.84
C PHE A 244 -6.23 -13.68 -4.67
N GLY A 245 -6.05 -13.85 -5.99
CA GLY A 245 -5.56 -12.78 -6.88
C GLY A 245 -6.45 -11.53 -6.86
N LYS A 246 -7.76 -11.71 -6.65
CA LYS A 246 -8.74 -10.62 -6.51
C LYS A 246 -8.51 -9.73 -5.29
N ARG A 247 -7.72 -10.18 -4.33
CA ARG A 247 -7.43 -9.51 -3.06
C ARG A 247 -6.00 -9.01 -2.92
N LEU A 248 -5.15 -9.28 -3.90
CA LEU A 248 -3.84 -8.65 -3.98
C LEU A 248 -3.98 -7.16 -4.27
N SER A 249 -3.27 -6.34 -3.50
CA SER A 249 -3.16 -4.89 -3.72
C SER A 249 -1.69 -4.49 -3.71
N PHE A 250 -1.41 -3.29 -4.20
CA PHE A 250 -0.07 -2.74 -4.32
C PHE A 250 0.05 -1.40 -3.62
N PHE A 251 1.27 -0.97 -3.37
CA PHE A 251 1.55 0.32 -2.76
C PHE A 251 2.81 0.95 -3.36
N PHE A 252 2.68 2.10 -3.99
CA PHE A 252 3.79 2.77 -4.67
C PHE A 252 4.03 4.18 -4.15
N ASN A 253 5.25 4.66 -4.37
CA ASN A 253 5.63 6.05 -4.17
C ASN A 253 5.14 6.93 -5.33
N ALA A 254 4.83 8.20 -5.07
CA ALA A 254 4.77 9.23 -6.09
C ALA A 254 5.88 10.26 -5.83
N HIS A 255 6.90 10.24 -6.68
CA HIS A 255 8.07 11.09 -6.58
C HIS A 255 7.94 12.41 -7.38
N ASN A 256 8.98 13.23 -7.39
CA ASN A 256 8.95 14.58 -8.00
C ASN A 256 8.77 14.61 -9.54
N ASN A 257 9.10 13.53 -10.26
CA ASN A 257 9.00 13.52 -11.72
C ASN A 257 7.57 13.17 -12.18
N LEU A 258 6.72 14.19 -12.34
CA LEU A 258 5.30 14.06 -12.68
C LEU A 258 5.00 13.04 -13.79
N PHE A 259 5.71 13.11 -14.92
CA PHE A 259 5.43 12.29 -16.09
C PHE A 259 5.95 10.86 -15.94
N GLU A 260 7.14 10.69 -15.37
CA GLU A 260 7.73 9.38 -15.12
C GLU A 260 6.90 8.58 -14.12
N GLU A 261 6.41 9.23 -13.06
CA GLU A 261 5.55 8.60 -12.05
C GLU A 261 4.20 8.19 -12.66
N ALA A 262 3.57 9.08 -13.45
CA ALA A 262 2.34 8.73 -14.18
C ALA A 262 2.56 7.56 -15.17
N ALA A 263 3.72 7.51 -15.84
CA ALA A 263 4.10 6.42 -16.73
C ALA A 263 4.35 5.11 -15.95
N LYS A 264 5.05 5.17 -14.81
CA LYS A 264 5.32 4.04 -13.92
C LYS A 264 4.04 3.33 -13.50
N PHE A 265 3.03 4.06 -13.02
CA PHE A 265 1.76 3.46 -12.60
C PHE A 265 1.02 2.77 -13.74
N ARG A 266 1.05 3.34 -14.95
CA ARG A 266 0.46 2.75 -16.15
C ARG A 266 1.21 1.49 -16.60
N ALA A 267 2.54 1.53 -16.57
CA ALA A 267 3.39 0.39 -16.88
C ALA A 267 3.19 -0.75 -15.88
N ALA A 268 3.09 -0.43 -14.58
CA ALA A 268 2.87 -1.42 -13.52
C ALA A 268 1.61 -2.25 -13.77
N ARG A 269 0.48 -1.59 -14.09
CA ARG A 269 -0.78 -2.29 -14.42
C ARG A 269 -0.62 -3.24 -15.61
N LYS A 270 -0.02 -2.75 -16.69
CA LYS A 270 0.20 -3.54 -17.91
C LYS A 270 1.05 -4.78 -17.65
N MET A 271 2.16 -4.60 -16.94
CA MET A 271 3.09 -5.68 -16.62
C MET A 271 2.45 -6.69 -15.67
N TRP A 272 1.76 -6.24 -14.63
CA TRP A 272 1.07 -7.12 -13.70
C TRP A 272 -0.02 -7.97 -14.36
N ALA A 273 -0.83 -7.36 -15.24
CA ALA A 273 -1.86 -8.09 -15.98
C ALA A 273 -1.25 -9.22 -16.82
N GLY A 274 -0.11 -8.95 -17.47
CA GLY A 274 0.67 -9.96 -18.18
C GLY A 274 1.19 -11.07 -17.26
N ILE A 275 1.84 -10.71 -16.16
CA ILE A 275 2.39 -11.65 -15.17
C ILE A 275 1.29 -12.60 -14.64
N MET A 276 0.14 -12.07 -14.22
CA MET A 276 -0.95 -12.88 -13.70
C MET A 276 -1.52 -13.82 -14.76
N LYS A 277 -1.65 -13.35 -16.01
CA LYS A 277 -2.11 -14.18 -17.13
C LYS A 277 -1.12 -15.30 -17.46
N GLU A 278 0.18 -15.02 -17.47
CA GLU A 278 1.24 -16.03 -17.67
C GLU A 278 1.25 -17.10 -16.56
N LEU A 279 0.90 -16.71 -15.33
CA LEU A 279 0.76 -17.62 -14.19
C LEU A 279 -0.56 -18.41 -14.17
N GLY A 280 -1.44 -18.21 -15.17
CA GLY A 280 -2.67 -18.98 -15.34
C GLY A 280 -3.94 -18.33 -14.77
N ALA A 281 -3.92 -17.05 -14.40
CA ALA A 281 -5.15 -16.35 -14.05
C ALA A 281 -6.09 -16.32 -15.27
N THR A 282 -7.39 -16.48 -15.02
CA THR A 282 -8.44 -16.41 -16.05
C THR A 282 -9.51 -15.38 -15.69
N ASP A 283 -9.69 -15.08 -14.39
CA ASP A 283 -10.59 -14.04 -13.93
C ASP A 283 -9.98 -12.64 -14.15
N PRO A 284 -10.67 -11.74 -14.88
CA PRO A 284 -10.19 -10.37 -15.11
C PRO A 284 -9.82 -9.61 -13.84
N LYS A 285 -10.54 -9.82 -12.73
CA LYS A 285 -10.29 -9.12 -11.46
C LYS A 285 -8.99 -9.58 -10.79
N ALA A 286 -8.56 -10.82 -11.02
CA ALA A 286 -7.28 -11.31 -10.52
C ALA A 286 -6.08 -10.71 -11.26
N MET A 287 -6.30 -10.22 -12.50
CA MET A 287 -5.26 -9.55 -13.30
C MET A 287 -5.17 -8.04 -13.05
N MET A 288 -6.12 -7.45 -12.34
CA MET A 288 -6.15 -6.01 -12.08
C MET A 288 -5.15 -5.64 -10.98
N LEU A 289 -4.20 -4.76 -11.30
CA LEU A 289 -3.37 -4.12 -10.29
C LEU A 289 -4.13 -2.94 -9.66
N ARG A 290 -4.55 -3.13 -8.41
CA ARG A 290 -5.15 -2.08 -7.56
C ARG A 290 -4.08 -1.57 -6.61
N PHE A 291 -3.88 -0.26 -6.52
CA PHE A 291 -2.79 0.29 -5.73
C PHE A 291 -3.17 1.51 -4.88
N HIS A 292 -2.52 1.58 -3.71
CA HIS A 292 -2.37 2.77 -2.91
C HIS A 292 -1.14 3.55 -3.40
N THR A 293 -1.17 4.87 -3.20
CA THR A 293 -0.03 5.74 -3.45
C THR A 293 0.22 6.62 -2.24
N GLN A 294 1.49 6.86 -1.94
CA GLN A 294 1.93 7.86 -0.97
C GLN A 294 2.94 8.76 -1.67
N THR A 295 2.82 10.07 -1.44
CA THR A 295 3.78 11.09 -1.87
C THR A 295 5.15 10.84 -1.22
N GLY A 296 6.25 11.08 -1.93
CA GLY A 296 7.59 10.71 -1.45
C GLY A 296 8.06 11.53 -0.25
N GLY A 297 8.22 10.89 0.91
CA GLY A 297 8.70 11.55 2.14
C GLY A 297 10.13 12.04 2.01
N SER A 298 11.00 11.19 1.45
CA SER A 298 12.42 11.47 1.13
C SER A 298 12.65 12.71 0.26
N THR A 299 11.62 13.22 -0.41
CA THR A 299 11.70 14.41 -1.27
C THR A 299 11.40 15.72 -0.53
N LEU A 300 10.89 15.64 0.69
CA LEU A 300 10.46 16.78 1.49
C LEU A 300 11.62 17.32 2.32
N THR A 301 11.60 18.62 2.60
CA THR A 301 12.73 19.31 3.23
C THR A 301 12.33 19.94 4.56
N ALA A 302 13.17 19.78 5.58
CA ALA A 302 13.02 20.45 6.87
C ALA A 302 13.23 21.98 6.73
N GLN A 303 14.12 22.39 5.82
CA GLN A 303 14.34 23.79 5.49
C GLN A 303 13.25 24.29 4.53
N GLN A 304 12.69 25.47 4.83
CA GLN A 304 11.58 26.07 4.09
C GLN A 304 10.42 25.08 3.87
N PRO A 305 9.84 24.54 4.96
CA PRO A 305 8.92 23.40 4.90
C PRO A 305 7.62 23.71 4.14
N LEU A 306 7.22 24.98 4.03
CA LEU A 306 6.06 25.37 3.21
C LEU A 306 6.23 25.06 1.71
N ASN A 307 7.47 24.94 1.21
CA ASN A 307 7.72 24.48 -0.17
C ASN A 307 7.24 23.02 -0.38
N ASN A 308 7.15 22.21 0.69
CA ASN A 308 6.64 20.85 0.63
C ASN A 308 5.18 20.80 0.16
N ILE A 309 4.38 21.85 0.41
CA ILE A 309 2.99 21.93 -0.08
C ILE A 309 2.98 21.81 -1.61
N SER A 310 3.86 22.54 -2.31
CA SER A 310 3.96 22.47 -3.77
C SER A 310 4.52 21.13 -4.24
N ARG A 311 5.51 20.56 -3.54
CA ARG A 311 6.06 19.22 -3.85
C ARG A 311 4.97 18.15 -3.79
N VAL A 312 4.27 18.07 -2.66
CA VAL A 312 3.17 17.13 -2.43
C VAL A 312 2.03 17.36 -3.42
N THR A 313 1.75 18.60 -3.83
CA THR A 313 0.74 18.89 -4.87
C THR A 313 1.10 18.24 -6.22
N ILE A 314 2.35 18.37 -6.66
CA ILE A 314 2.82 17.77 -7.94
C ILE A 314 2.79 16.23 -7.86
N GLN A 315 3.23 15.67 -6.74
CA GLN A 315 3.23 14.23 -6.51
C GLN A 315 1.81 13.65 -6.46
N THR A 316 0.89 14.36 -5.82
CA THR A 316 -0.54 14.04 -5.79
C THR A 316 -1.12 14.04 -7.20
N LEU A 317 -0.81 15.06 -8.00
CA LEU A 317 -1.23 15.12 -9.40
C LEU A 317 -0.71 13.92 -10.20
N ALA A 318 0.56 13.51 -9.99
CA ALA A 318 1.13 12.34 -10.64
C ALA A 318 0.38 11.04 -10.28
N ALA A 319 0.06 10.85 -9.01
CA ALA A 319 -0.71 9.70 -8.52
C ALA A 319 -2.11 9.63 -9.14
N VAL A 320 -2.79 10.77 -9.23
CA VAL A 320 -4.14 10.89 -9.83
C VAL A 320 -4.08 10.65 -11.34
N LEU A 321 -3.19 11.32 -12.07
CA LEU A 321 -3.01 11.07 -13.51
C LEU A 321 -2.58 9.62 -13.80
N GLY A 322 -1.88 9.00 -12.85
CA GLY A 322 -1.50 7.60 -12.85
C GLY A 322 -2.64 6.62 -12.63
N GLY A 323 -3.78 7.05 -12.08
CA GLY A 323 -4.95 6.19 -11.84
C GLY A 323 -4.91 5.40 -10.53
N THR A 324 -4.39 5.97 -9.43
CA THR A 324 -4.40 5.37 -8.09
C THR A 324 -5.80 5.09 -7.52
N GLN A 325 -5.94 4.07 -6.66
CA GLN A 325 -7.23 3.74 -6.00
C GLN A 325 -7.36 4.37 -4.62
N SER A 326 -6.24 4.70 -3.96
CA SER A 326 -6.23 5.44 -2.71
C SER A 326 -4.93 6.21 -2.55
N LEU A 327 -4.98 7.35 -1.87
CA LEU A 327 -3.85 8.27 -1.80
C LEU A 327 -3.65 8.79 -0.37
N HIS A 328 -2.39 8.76 0.08
CA HIS A 328 -1.89 9.53 1.22
C HIS A 328 -1.05 10.70 0.72
N THR A 329 -1.23 11.85 1.34
CA THR A 329 -0.48 13.08 1.08
C THR A 329 0.23 13.49 2.36
N ASN A 330 1.55 13.50 2.33
CA ASN A 330 2.38 13.81 3.49
C ASN A 330 2.12 15.25 4.00
N GLY A 331 2.45 15.47 5.27
CA GLY A 331 2.44 16.80 5.87
C GLY A 331 3.51 17.72 5.27
N TYR A 332 3.37 19.03 5.44
CA TYR A 332 4.44 19.95 5.05
C TYR A 332 5.65 19.86 6.01
N ASP A 333 5.45 19.27 7.17
CA ASP A 333 6.32 19.10 8.32
C ASP A 333 6.89 17.67 8.44
N GLU A 334 6.93 16.93 7.32
CA GLU A 334 7.40 15.53 7.28
C GLU A 334 8.87 15.34 7.73
N ALA A 335 9.75 16.30 7.43
CA ALA A 335 11.21 16.14 7.46
C ALA A 335 11.91 16.85 8.63
#